data_AF-A0A961CKB8-F1
#
_entry.id   AF-A0A961CKB8-F1
#
_cell.length_a   1.000
_cell.length_b   1.000
_cell.length_c   1.000
_cell.angle_alpha   90.00
_cell.angle_beta   90.00
_cell.angle_gamma   90.00
#
_symmetry.space_group_name_H-M   'P 1'
#
loop_
_entity.id
_entity.type
_entity.pdbx_description
1 polymer ?
#
loop_
_entity_poly.entity_id
_entity_poly.type
_entity_poly.pdbx_seq_one_letter_code
_entity_poly.pdbx_strand_id
1 'polypeptide(L)'
;MDLRRAVFESGQDVSQPDVLDAIAAAHGIDRDDGVGSAVPPVVADDYAQGRARGVIGSPHFFVEGADWFCPVLEISQSDGVFHVETSPEAVATFLDTCLGPD
;
A
#
# COMPACT_ATOMS: atom_id res chain seq x y z
N MET A 1 11.30 -4.12 6.71
CA MET A 1 10.35 -3.07 7.14
C MET A 1 10.97 -1.67 7.26
N ASP A 2 12.27 -1.49 6.97
CA ASP A 2 12.95 -0.21 7.24
C ASP A 2 12.46 0.97 6.39
N LEU A 3 12.05 0.73 5.14
CA LEU A 3 11.47 1.79 4.31
C LEU A 3 10.17 2.34 4.91
N ARG A 4 9.25 1.46 5.31
CA ARG A 4 8.02 1.85 6.02
C ARG A 4 8.36 2.62 7.30
N ARG A 5 9.31 2.09 8.08
CA ARG A 5 9.75 2.70 9.34
C ARG A 5 10.32 4.10 9.17
N ALA A 6 11.11 4.29 8.12
CA ALA A 6 11.70 5.60 7.78
C ALA A 6 10.60 6.65 7.56
N VAL A 7 9.55 6.30 6.80
CA VAL A 7 8.42 7.22 6.53
C VAL A 7 7.57 7.45 7.77
N PHE A 8 7.02 6.39 8.37
CA PHE A 8 5.93 6.51 9.34
C PHE A 8 6.39 6.73 10.78
N GLU A 9 7.46 6.04 11.21
CA GLU A 9 7.94 6.12 12.59
C GLU A 9 9.07 7.15 12.76
N SER A 10 9.89 7.36 11.73
CA SER A 10 11.06 8.25 11.81
C SER A 10 10.88 9.58 11.07
N GLY A 11 9.79 9.75 10.30
CA GLY A 11 9.49 10.99 9.58
C GLY A 11 10.53 11.39 8.53
N GLN A 12 11.31 10.44 8.02
CA GLN A 12 12.33 10.69 7.02
C GLN A 12 11.70 10.87 5.64
N ASP A 13 12.23 11.81 4.86
CA ASP A 13 11.83 12.03 3.49
C ASP A 13 12.49 10.99 2.56
N VAL A 14 11.71 9.97 2.19
CA VAL A 14 12.16 8.90 1.28
C VAL A 14 12.16 9.29 -0.19
N SER A 15 11.81 10.53 -0.53
CA SER A 15 12.09 11.07 -1.87
C SER A 15 13.56 11.46 -2.04
N GLN A 16 14.31 11.61 -0.94
CA GLN A 16 15.75 11.89 -0.97
C GLN A 16 16.55 10.62 -1.32
N PRO A 17 17.41 10.66 -2.35
CA PRO A 17 18.23 9.51 -2.75
C PRO A 17 19.06 8.93 -1.60
N ASP A 18 19.74 9.79 -0.83
CA ASP A 18 20.62 9.39 0.27
C ASP A 18 19.89 8.57 1.37
N VAL A 19 18.62 8.87 1.63
CA VAL A 19 17.80 8.14 2.61
C VAL A 19 17.56 6.71 2.09
N LEU A 20 17.20 6.58 0.83
CA LEU A 20 16.98 5.30 0.19
C LEU A 20 18.29 4.51 0.02
N ASP A 21 19.42 5.17 -0.24
CA ASP A 21 20.75 4.54 -0.36
C ASP A 21 21.21 3.96 0.97
N ALA A 22 21.06 4.73 2.05
CA ALA A 22 21.38 4.25 3.39
C ALA A 22 20.55 3.01 3.78
N ILE A 23 19.25 3.01 3.43
CA ILE A 23 18.38 1.85 3.66
C ILE A 23 18.85 0.66 2.82
N ALA A 24 19.08 0.85 1.52
CA ALA A 24 19.51 -0.24 0.63
C ALA A 24 20.86 -0.84 1.04
N ALA A 25 21.84 0.00 1.38
CA ALA A 25 23.15 -0.44 1.86
C ALA A 25 23.06 -1.29 3.13
N ALA A 26 22.16 -0.95 4.06
CA ALA A 26 21.93 -1.73 5.28
C ALA A 26 21.39 -3.16 5.00
N HIS A 27 20.80 -3.38 3.83
CA HIS A 27 20.31 -4.68 3.36
C HIS A 27 21.20 -5.32 2.29
N GLY A 28 22.34 -4.72 1.94
CA GLY A 28 23.23 -5.20 0.88
C GLY A 28 22.61 -5.14 -0.52
N ILE A 29 21.66 -4.23 -0.73
CA ILE A 29 21.01 -4.00 -2.03
C ILE A 29 21.82 -2.94 -2.80
N ASP A 30 22.27 -3.29 -4.00
CA ASP A 30 22.87 -2.35 -4.94
C ASP A 30 21.77 -1.61 -5.70
N ARG A 31 21.74 -0.28 -5.61
CA ARG A 31 20.75 0.57 -6.30
C ARG A 31 21.24 1.10 -7.65
N ASP A 32 22.52 0.92 -7.96
CA ASP A 32 23.14 1.36 -9.21
C ASP A 32 23.09 0.27 -10.30
N ASP A 33 22.30 -0.79 -10.10
CA ASP A 33 22.19 -1.97 -10.97
C ASP A 33 21.52 -1.74 -12.34
N GLY A 34 21.45 -0.47 -12.79
CA GLY A 34 21.10 -0.09 -14.17
C GLY A 34 19.73 0.55 -14.32
N VAL A 35 18.96 0.69 -13.24
CA VAL A 35 17.76 1.52 -13.21
C VAL A 35 18.16 2.93 -12.77
N GLY A 36 18.51 3.81 -13.72
CA GLY A 36 18.80 5.22 -13.42
C GLY A 36 17.61 5.93 -12.72
N SER A 37 17.64 7.26 -12.59
CA SER A 37 16.57 8.03 -11.90
C SER A 37 15.17 7.95 -12.55
N ALA A 38 14.98 7.14 -13.58
CA ALA A 38 13.70 6.88 -14.20
C ALA A 38 12.91 5.88 -13.37
N VAL A 39 11.61 6.12 -13.21
CA VAL A 39 10.69 5.15 -12.61
C VAL A 39 10.77 3.86 -13.44
N PRO A 40 11.15 2.71 -12.85
CA PRO A 40 11.21 1.47 -13.61
C PRO A 40 9.83 1.13 -14.20
N PRO A 41 9.74 0.57 -15.42
CA PRO A 41 8.47 0.33 -16.10
C PRO A 41 7.43 -0.41 -15.25
N VAL A 42 7.87 -1.37 -14.43
CA VAL A 42 7.00 -2.12 -13.51
C VAL A 42 6.24 -1.21 -12.53
N VAL A 43 6.86 -0.15 -12.01
CA VAL A 43 6.20 0.79 -11.08
C VAL A 43 5.17 1.65 -11.83
N ALA A 44 5.49 2.06 -13.06
CA ALA A 44 4.54 2.80 -13.90
C ALA A 44 3.34 1.95 -14.30
N ASP A 45 3.57 0.67 -14.62
CA ASP A 45 2.54 -0.30 -14.96
C ASP A 45 1.64 -0.61 -13.76
N ASP A 46 2.21 -0.81 -12.56
CA ASP A 46 1.45 -0.99 -11.32
C ASP A 46 0.58 0.23 -11.01
N TYR A 47 1.11 1.44 -11.17
CA TYR A 47 0.34 2.68 -11.01
C TYR A 47 -0.81 2.77 -12.02
N ALA A 48 -0.54 2.50 -13.30
CA ALA A 48 -1.55 2.52 -14.34
C ALA A 48 -2.64 1.45 -14.10
N GLN A 49 -2.25 0.26 -13.65
CA GLN A 49 -3.18 -0.81 -13.31
C GLN A 49 -4.04 -0.42 -12.11
N GLY A 50 -3.47 0.14 -11.05
CA GLY A 50 -4.22 0.62 -9.89
C GLY A 50 -5.25 1.69 -10.29
N ARG A 51 -4.85 2.63 -11.14
CA ARG A 51 -5.76 3.65 -11.72
C ARG A 51 -6.89 3.01 -12.53
N ALA A 52 -6.58 2.05 -13.39
CA ALA A 52 -7.57 1.35 -14.21
C ALA A 52 -8.57 0.53 -13.38
N ARG A 53 -8.13 0.00 -12.22
CA ARG A 53 -8.95 -0.77 -11.27
C ARG A 53 -9.73 0.10 -10.28
N GLY A 54 -9.58 1.42 -10.34
CA GLY A 54 -10.29 2.34 -9.45
C GLY A 54 -9.74 2.37 -8.01
N VAL A 55 -8.45 2.10 -7.82
CA VAL A 55 -7.82 2.25 -6.48
C VAL A 55 -7.94 3.70 -6.00
N ILE A 56 -8.55 3.88 -4.83
CA ILE A 56 -8.79 5.20 -4.21
C ILE A 56 -7.89 5.50 -3.02
N GLY A 57 -7.19 4.49 -2.49
CA GLY A 57 -6.34 4.63 -1.32
C GLY A 57 -5.65 3.31 -0.95
N SER A 58 -5.06 3.25 0.25
CA SER A 58 -4.39 2.05 0.74
C SER A 58 -4.76 1.73 2.20
N PRO A 59 -4.75 0.44 2.60
CA PRO A 59 -4.56 -0.71 1.73
C PRO A 59 -5.82 -1.00 0.89
N HIS A 60 -5.63 -1.45 -0.35
CA HIS A 60 -6.69 -1.90 -1.25
C HIS A 60 -6.32 -3.30 -1.75
N PHE A 61 -7.15 -4.28 -1.45
CA PHE A 61 -6.90 -5.67 -1.78
C PHE A 61 -7.78 -6.11 -2.94
N PHE A 62 -7.31 -7.11 -3.68
CA PHE A 62 -8.06 -7.72 -4.77
C PHE A 62 -7.95 -9.23 -4.69
N VAL A 63 -9.08 -9.90 -4.60
CA VAL A 63 -9.19 -11.32 -4.22
C VAL A 63 -10.36 -11.92 -4.98
N GLU A 64 -10.11 -12.97 -5.76
CA GLU A 64 -11.14 -13.70 -6.53
C GLU A 64 -12.12 -12.82 -7.34
N GLY A 65 -11.64 -11.69 -7.87
CA GLY A 65 -12.46 -10.75 -8.65
C GLY A 65 -13.26 -9.74 -7.82
N ALA A 66 -13.21 -9.83 -6.49
CA ALA A 66 -13.65 -8.79 -5.58
C ALA A 66 -12.50 -7.81 -5.26
N ASP A 67 -12.86 -6.57 -4.93
CA ASP A 67 -11.94 -5.57 -4.42
C ASP A 67 -12.39 -5.07 -3.03
N TRP A 68 -11.41 -4.83 -2.16
CA TRP A 68 -11.63 -4.50 -0.76
C TRP A 68 -10.78 -3.30 -0.37
N PHE A 69 -11.41 -2.14 -0.21
CA PHE A 69 -10.74 -0.95 0.28
C PHE A 69 -10.77 -0.92 1.81
N CYS A 70 -9.58 -0.98 2.43
CA CYS A 70 -9.37 -0.94 3.87
C CYS A 70 -10.34 -1.83 4.68
N PRO A 71 -10.29 -3.16 4.53
CA PRO A 71 -11.28 -4.10 5.12
C PRO A 71 -11.34 -4.10 6.65
N VAL A 72 -10.40 -3.43 7.32
CA VAL A 72 -10.42 -3.19 8.77
C VAL A 72 -11.35 -2.05 9.19
N LEU A 73 -11.76 -1.20 8.25
CA LEU A 73 -12.57 -0.03 8.50
C LEU A 73 -13.91 -0.12 7.77
N GLU A 74 -14.96 0.34 8.44
CA GLU A 74 -16.19 0.79 7.81
C GLU A 74 -16.13 2.30 7.68
N ILE A 75 -16.18 2.78 6.43
CA ILE A 75 -16.10 4.20 6.11
C ILE A 75 -17.43 4.58 5.47
N SER A 76 -18.16 5.47 6.11
CA SER A 76 -19.40 6.03 5.58
C SER A 76 -19.34 7.55 5.57
N GLN A 77 -20.20 8.17 4.76
CA GLN A 77 -20.36 9.62 4.71
C GLN A 77 -21.82 9.96 4.94
N SER A 78 -22.09 10.81 5.93
CA SER A 78 -23.43 11.36 6.19
C SER A 78 -23.33 12.86 6.49
N ASP A 79 -24.21 13.66 5.89
CA ASP A 79 -24.25 15.12 6.05
C ASP A 79 -22.91 15.84 5.80
N GLY A 80 -22.10 15.30 4.88
CA GLY A 80 -20.78 15.84 4.54
C GLY A 80 -19.66 15.48 5.52
N VAL A 81 -19.96 14.68 6.55
CA VAL A 81 -19.01 14.20 7.55
C VAL A 81 -18.63 12.74 7.25
N PHE A 82 -17.34 12.43 7.35
CA PHE A 82 -16.86 11.05 7.27
C PHE A 82 -16.94 10.39 8.65
N HIS A 83 -17.57 9.23 8.68
CA HIS A 83 -17.61 8.34 9.83
C HIS A 83 -16.68 7.16 9.51
N VAL A 84 -15.72 6.92 10.41
CA VAL A 84 -14.71 5.87 10.24
C VAL A 84 -14.69 5.06 11.52
N GLU A 85 -15.07 3.80 11.41
CA GLU A 85 -15.12 2.86 12.53
C GLU A 85 -14.40 1.58 12.15
N THR A 86 -13.90 0.84 13.14
CA THR A 86 -13.32 -0.49 12.89
C THR A 86 -14.44 -1.51 12.76
N SER A 87 -14.38 -2.41 11.77
CA SER A 87 -15.38 -3.46 11.58
C SER A 87 -14.76 -4.85 11.65
N PRO A 88 -14.85 -5.55 12.80
CA PRO A 88 -14.41 -6.94 12.91
C PRO A 88 -15.13 -7.89 11.95
N GLU A 89 -16.39 -7.60 11.62
CA GLU A 89 -17.19 -8.37 10.67
C GLU A 89 -16.66 -8.23 9.24
N ALA A 90 -16.32 -7.01 8.81
CA ALA A 90 -15.72 -6.78 7.50
C ALA A 90 -14.36 -7.49 7.38
N VAL A 91 -13.56 -7.50 8.45
CA VAL A 91 -12.29 -8.24 8.51
C VAL A 91 -12.52 -9.74 8.39
N ALA A 92 -13.46 -10.30 9.15
CA ALA A 92 -13.76 -11.73 9.08
C ALA A 92 -14.21 -12.14 7.67
N THR A 93 -15.14 -11.38 7.08
CA THR A 93 -15.63 -11.63 5.71
C THR A 93 -14.50 -11.54 4.69
N PHE A 94 -13.62 -10.55 4.82
CA PHE A 94 -12.44 -10.41 3.97
C PHE A 94 -11.50 -11.61 4.10
N LEU A 95 -11.21 -12.06 5.33
CA LEU A 95 -10.33 -13.20 5.58
C LEU A 95 -10.91 -14.50 5.02
N ASP A 96 -12.20 -14.75 5.24
CA ASP A 96 -12.91 -15.91 4.67
C ASP A 96 -12.85 -15.91 3.14
N THR A 97 -12.98 -14.73 2.52
CA THR A 97 -12.85 -14.56 1.06
C THR A 97 -11.42 -14.82 0.59
N CYS A 98 -10.40 -14.46 1.37
CA CYS A 98 -8.99 -14.63 1.00
C CYS A 98 -8.46 -16.04 1.20
N LEU A 99 -8.86 -16.68 2.29
CA LEU A 99 -8.20 -17.87 2.83
C LEU A 99 -9.13 -19.09 2.84
N GLY A 100 -10.41 -18.90 2.51
CA GLY A 100 -11.47 -19.87 2.75
C GLY A 100 -12.01 -19.80 4.18
N PRO A 101 -13.14 -20.46 4.45
CA PRO A 101 -13.67 -20.55 5.81
C PRO A 101 -12.74 -21.40 6.69
N ASP A 102 -12.62 -21.02 7.95
CA ASP A 102 -11.98 -21.83 9.00
C ASP A 102 -12.66 -23.20 9.21
#